data_AF-A0A6H3F678-F1
#
_entry.id   AF-A0A6H3F678-F1
#
_cell.length_a   1.000
_cell.length_b   1.000
_cell.length_c   1.000
_cell.angle_alpha   90.00
_cell.angle_beta   90.00
_cell.angle_gamma   90.00
#
_symmetry.space_group_name_H-M   'P 1'
#
loop_
_entity.id
_entity.type
_entity.pdbx_description
1 polymer ?
#
loop_
_entity_poly.entity_id
_entity_poly.type
_entity_poly.pdbx_seq_one_letter_code
_entity_poly.pdbx_strand_id
1 'polypeptide(L)'
;MRDQLGLYYHPQAGDTQSRVYVRRGPDGEVEFRLWRADHPEVWERHPWLSLAVVRQAAQLYQQERNGEADPLRLYDLAVARALLKEAEA
;
A
#
# COMPACT_ATOMS: atom_id res chain seq x y z
N MET A 1 8.72 -5.26 8.82
CA MET A 1 7.94 -4.83 10.01
C MET A 1 6.61 -5.57 10.00
N ARG A 2 6.06 -5.96 11.16
CA ARG A 2 4.83 -6.77 11.26
C ARG A 2 4.03 -6.42 12.51
N ASP A 3 2.71 -6.43 12.42
CA ASP A 3 1.80 -6.39 13.57
C ASP A 3 0.60 -7.35 13.39
N GLN A 4 -0.49 -7.11 14.12
CA GLN A 4 -1.71 -7.93 14.08
C GLN A 4 -2.47 -7.85 12.74
N LEU A 5 -2.32 -6.76 11.99
CA LEU A 5 -2.96 -6.55 10.69
C LEU A 5 -2.11 -7.12 9.53
N GLY A 6 -0.81 -7.33 9.76
CA GLY A 6 0.07 -8.05 8.85
C GLY A 6 1.46 -7.43 8.69
N LEU A 7 2.10 -7.75 7.57
CA LEU A 7 3.36 -7.14 7.15
C LEU A 7 3.07 -5.75 6.60
N TYR A 8 3.91 -4.77 6.97
CA TYR A 8 3.76 -3.41 6.50
C TYR A 8 5.10 -2.68 6.38
N TYR A 9 5.05 -1.53 5.70
CA TYR A 9 6.10 -0.51 5.72
C TYR A 9 5.47 0.88 5.86
N HIS A 10 6.33 1.86 6.20
CA HIS A 10 5.96 3.27 6.21
C HIS A 10 6.24 3.88 4.83
N PRO A 11 5.22 4.43 4.13
CA PRO A 11 5.39 4.94 2.77
C PRO A 11 6.20 6.25 2.72
N GLN A 12 6.25 6.99 3.82
CA GLN A 12 7.02 8.24 3.93
C GLN A 12 7.95 8.16 5.14
N ALA A 13 9.21 8.54 4.95
CA ALA A 13 10.19 8.55 6.03
C ALA A 13 9.77 9.56 7.11
N GLY A 14 9.74 9.10 8.37
CA GLY A 14 9.31 9.92 9.50
C GLY A 14 7.79 9.98 9.73
N ASP A 15 6.96 9.48 8.80
CA ASP A 15 5.52 9.34 9.00
C ASP A 15 5.19 7.96 9.59
N THR A 16 4.91 7.94 10.90
CA THR A 16 4.46 6.74 11.61
C THR A 16 2.94 6.58 11.63
N GLN A 17 2.20 7.58 11.14
CA GLN A 17 0.74 7.59 11.11
C GLN A 17 0.20 6.80 9.90
N SER A 18 0.95 6.75 8.81
CA SER A 18 0.59 5.95 7.62
C SER A 18 1.34 4.63 7.59
N ARG A 19 0.63 3.54 7.28
CA ARG A 19 1.21 2.22 6.99
C ARG A 19 0.63 1.69 5.69
N VAL A 20 1.49 1.06 4.89
CA VAL A 20 1.05 0.27 3.74
C VAL A 20 1.29 -1.20 4.06
N TYR A 21 0.20 -1.93 4.20
CA TYR A 21 0.22 -3.36 4.42
C TYR A 21 0.42 -4.10 3.11
N VAL A 22 1.14 -5.22 3.18
CA VAL A 22 1.49 -6.05 2.03
C VAL A 22 1.18 -7.51 2.31
N ARG A 23 0.67 -8.20 1.30
CA ARG A 23 0.47 -9.65 1.33
C ARG A 23 0.60 -10.27 -0.06
N ARG A 24 0.65 -11.59 -0.11
CA ARG A 24 0.38 -12.36 -1.32
C ARG A 24 -1.13 -12.45 -1.52
N GLY A 25 -1.60 -12.01 -2.68
CA GLY A 25 -2.95 -12.27 -3.14
C GLY A 25 -3.14 -13.75 -3.50
N PRO A 26 -4.38 -14.17 -3.77
CA PRO A 26 -4.71 -15.56 -4.12
C PRO A 26 -3.95 -16.06 -5.36
N ASP A 27 -3.64 -15.16 -6.31
CA ASP A 27 -2.89 -15.48 -7.53
C ASP A 27 -1.36 -15.34 -7.36
N GLY A 28 -0.88 -15.14 -6.12
CA GLY A 28 0.55 -14.97 -5.80
C GLY A 28 1.09 -13.56 -6.07
N GLU A 29 0.28 -12.66 -6.60
CA GLU A 29 0.62 -11.25 -6.80
C GLU A 29 0.80 -10.51 -5.45
N VAL A 30 1.51 -9.39 -5.49
CA VAL A 30 1.64 -8.51 -4.32
C VAL A 30 0.41 -7.61 -4.26
N GLU A 31 -0.29 -7.66 -3.14
CA GLU A 31 -1.40 -6.76 -2.84
C GLU A 31 -1.01 -5.76 -1.76
N PHE A 32 -1.58 -4.57 -1.86
CA PHE A 32 -1.35 -3.46 -0.96
C PHE A 32 -2.64 -3.01 -0.30
N ARG A 33 -2.57 -2.56 0.95
CA ARG A 33 -3.70 -1.92 1.62
C ARG A 33 -3.21 -0.77 2.51
N LEU A 34 -3.82 0.39 2.34
CA LEU A 34 -3.47 1.57 3.11
C LEU A 34 -4.17 1.54 4.47
N TRP A 35 -3.43 1.96 5.50
CA TRP A 35 -3.94 2.22 6.83
C TRP A 35 -3.41 3.57 7.33
N ARG A 36 -4.24 4.25 8.11
CA ARG A 36 -3.91 5.52 8.74
C ARG A 36 -4.35 5.51 10.19
N ALA A 37 -3.47 5.94 11.09
CA ALA A 37 -3.75 6.00 12.53
C ALA A 37 -4.78 7.08 12.87
N ASP A 38 -4.74 8.21 12.16
CA ASP A 38 -5.67 9.34 12.31
C ASP A 38 -7.01 9.13 11.60
N HIS A 39 -7.05 8.18 10.65
CA HIS A 39 -8.24 7.80 9.88
C HIS A 39 -8.41 6.28 9.83
N PRO A 40 -8.76 5.61 10.95
CA PRO A 40 -8.92 4.15 10.99
C PRO A 40 -9.98 3.64 10.00
N GLU A 41 -10.97 4.46 9.66
CA GLU A 41 -11.99 4.15 8.65
C GLU A 41 -11.42 3.90 7.25
N VAL A 42 -10.20 4.37 6.96
CA VAL A 42 -9.49 4.06 5.71
C VAL A 42 -9.30 2.55 5.60
N TRP A 43 -8.96 1.87 6.69
CA TRP A 43 -8.79 0.42 6.65
C TRP A 43 -10.07 -0.28 6.23
N GLU A 44 -11.19 0.04 6.87
CA GLU A 44 -12.48 -0.60 6.61
C GLU A 44 -12.96 -0.40 5.16
N ARG A 45 -12.71 0.79 4.60
CA ARG A 45 -13.21 1.18 3.27
C ARG A 45 -12.25 0.84 2.13
N HIS A 46 -10.96 0.69 2.41
CA HIS A 46 -9.95 0.49 1.39
C HIS A 46 -9.70 -1.00 1.19
N PRO A 47 -10.03 -1.58 0.02
CA PRO A 47 -9.75 -2.98 -0.26
C PRO A 47 -8.24 -3.22 -0.45
N TRP A 48 -7.87 -4.49 -0.50
CA TRP A 48 -6.56 -4.89 -1.01
C TRP A 48 -6.50 -4.60 -2.51
N LEU A 49 -5.44 -3.93 -2.95
CA LEU A 49 -5.23 -3.54 -4.34
C LEU A 49 -3.99 -4.24 -4.90
N SER A 50 -4.11 -4.83 -6.09
CA SER A 50 -2.94 -5.24 -6.87
C SER A 50 -2.24 -4.01 -7.44
N LEU A 51 -0.97 -4.16 -7.81
CA LEU A 51 -0.21 -3.08 -8.45
C LEU A 51 -0.90 -2.58 -9.74
N ALA A 52 -1.57 -3.48 -10.48
CA ALA A 52 -2.33 -3.10 -11.68
C ALA A 52 -3.45 -2.13 -11.34
N VAL A 53 -4.24 -2.42 -10.29
CA VAL A 53 -5.33 -1.55 -9.83
C VAL A 53 -4.79 -0.21 -9.32
N VAL A 54 -3.69 -0.23 -8.56
CA VAL A 54 -3.03 1.00 -8.09
C VAL A 54 -2.61 1.89 -9.27
N ARG A 55 -2.00 1.31 -10.30
CA ARG A 55 -1.58 2.05 -11.51
C ARG A 55 -2.77 2.64 -12.26
N GLN A 56 -3.84 1.88 -12.43
CA GLN A 56 -5.06 2.37 -13.09
C GLN A 56 -5.69 3.53 -12.29
N ALA A 57 -5.80 3.38 -10.97
CA ALA A 57 -6.34 4.42 -10.10
C ALA A 57 -5.47 5.70 -10.12
N ALA A 58 -4.15 5.56 -10.12
CA ALA A 58 -3.24 6.70 -10.22
C ALA A 58 -3.38 7.44 -11.56
N GLN A 59 -3.54 6.72 -12.66
CA GLN A 59 -3.77 7.32 -13.97
C GLN A 59 -5.07 8.14 -14.00
N LEU A 60 -6.15 7.64 -13.42
CA LEU A 60 -7.41 8.37 -13.28
C LEU A 60 -7.24 9.61 -12.39
N TYR A 61 -6.55 9.47 -11.25
CA TYR A 61 -6.35 10.57 -10.30
C TYR A 61 -5.51 11.71 -10.89
N GLN A 62 -4.48 11.38 -11.68
CA GLN A 62 -3.65 12.37 -12.38
C GLN A 62 -4.46 13.16 -13.42
N GLN A 63 -5.43 12.52 -14.08
CA GLN A 63 -6.31 13.17 -15.06
C GLN A 63 -7.35 14.10 -14.40
N GLU A 64 -7.87 13.75 -13.22
CA GLU A 64 -8.96 14.52 -12.57
C GLU A 64 -8.50 15.63 -11.63
N ARG A 65 -7.32 15.51 -11.00
CA ARG A 65 -6.90 16.42 -9.90
C ARG A 65 -5.67 17.27 -10.16
N ASN A 66 -5.22 17.39 -11.41
CA ASN A 66 -4.12 18.29 -11.78
C ASN A 66 -2.82 18.07 -10.95
N GLY A 67 -2.50 16.80 -10.64
CA GLY A 67 -1.12 16.37 -10.36
C GLY A 67 -0.50 16.65 -8.98
N GLU A 68 -1.19 17.26 -8.02
CA GLU A 68 -0.54 17.63 -6.74
C GLU A 68 -0.20 16.43 -5.82
N ALA A 69 -0.93 15.32 -5.92
CA ALA A 69 -0.64 14.11 -5.16
C ALA A 69 -0.62 12.88 -6.08
N ASP A 70 0.55 12.26 -6.23
CA ASP A 70 0.70 10.99 -6.96
C ASP A 70 0.50 9.81 -5.99
N PRO A 71 -0.61 9.06 -6.10
CA PRO A 71 -0.89 7.93 -5.22
C PRO A 71 0.18 6.83 -5.31
N LEU A 72 0.92 6.74 -6.43
CA LEU A 72 1.96 5.74 -6.63
C LEU A 72 3.12 5.88 -5.64
N ARG A 73 3.35 7.10 -5.13
CA ARG A 73 4.43 7.35 -4.16
C ARG A 73 4.27 6.57 -2.85
N LEU A 74 3.06 6.14 -2.54
CA LEU A 74 2.79 5.35 -1.35
C LEU A 74 3.11 3.86 -1.55
N TYR A 75 3.12 3.37 -2.80
CA TYR A 75 3.14 1.94 -3.11
C TYR A 75 4.50 1.51 -3.70
N ASP A 76 5.41 1.06 -2.84
CA ASP A 76 6.72 0.54 -3.22
C ASP A 76 6.72 -0.99 -3.38
N LEU A 77 6.80 -1.46 -4.62
CA LEU A 77 6.83 -2.88 -4.95
C LEU A 77 8.14 -3.57 -4.50
N ALA A 78 9.27 -2.87 -4.55
CA ALA A 78 10.56 -3.45 -4.20
C ALA A 78 10.62 -3.75 -2.71
N VAL A 79 10.19 -2.79 -1.88
CA VAL A 79 10.07 -2.96 -0.43
C VAL A 79 9.06 -4.06 -0.10
N ALA A 80 7.89 -4.08 -0.74
CA ALA A 80 6.88 -5.10 -0.51
C ALA A 80 7.39 -6.52 -0.81
N ARG A 81 8.08 -6.71 -1.95
CA ARG A 81 8.67 -8.01 -2.31
C ARG A 81 9.77 -8.43 -1.35
N ALA A 82 10.61 -7.50 -0.90
CA ALA A 82 11.65 -7.79 0.08
C ALA A 82 11.05 -8.26 1.40
N LEU A 83 10.04 -7.54 1.91
CA LEU A 83 9.34 -7.90 3.15
C LEU A 83 8.65 -9.26 3.08
N LEU A 84 7.96 -9.54 1.96
CA LEU A 84 7.30 -10.83 1.77
C LEU A 84 8.33 -11.97 1.71
N LYS A 85 9.41 -11.79 0.96
CA LYS A 85 10.48 -12.79 0.86
C LYS A 85 11.15 -13.06 2.21
N GLU A 86 11.41 -12.02 3.01
CA GLU A 86 12.00 -12.16 4.34
C GLU A 86 11.06 -12.92 5.30
N ALA A 87 9.75 -12.71 5.19
CA ALA A 87 8.77 -13.41 6.02
C ALA A 87 8.45 -14.85 5.55
N GLU A 88 8.73 -15.16 4.28
CA GLU A 88 8.57 -16.48 3.66
C GLU A 88 9.79 -17.39 3.89
N ALA A 89 10.93 -16.84 4.31
CA ALA A 89 12.20 -17.54 4.55
C ALA A 89 12.29 -18.13 5.96
#